data_AF-A0A7K1TZZ6-F1
#
_entry.id   AF-A0A7K1TZZ6-F1
#
_cell.length_a   1.000
_cell.length_b   1.000
_cell.length_c   1.000
_cell.angle_alpha   90.00
_cell.angle_beta   90.00
_cell.angle_gamma   90.00
#
_symmetry.space_group_name_H-M   'P 1'
#
loop_
_entity.id
_entity.type
_entity.pdbx_description
1 polymer ?
#
loop_
_entity_poly.entity_id
_entity_poly.type
_entity_poly.pdbx_seq_one_letter_code
_entity_poly.pdbx_strand_id
1 'polypeptide(L)'
;MDQHKINRDNAEDFAGLLYRKGYRDRYTISDYGGRPKQSGPLLQLLAEFLRHFEGKQLAPEKCTLETRYFNVACRFDVSYNQVNGFKVDQMTVKQEKTNEQRSYRFRHNHQLPGAATLSGLFPQPKPWERHLRGRGFR
;
A
#
# COMPACT_ATOMS: atom_id res chain seq x y z
N MET A 1 -6.98 27.91 10.97
CA MET A 1 -6.08 27.10 10.12
C MET A 1 -6.91 26.54 8.99
N ASP A 2 -6.39 26.55 7.75
CA ASP A 2 -7.13 26.07 6.59
C ASP A 2 -7.11 24.53 6.57
N GLN A 3 -8.27 23.90 6.79
CA GLN A 3 -8.40 22.44 6.88
C GLN A 3 -7.98 21.74 5.58
N HIS A 4 -8.22 22.38 4.42
CA HIS A 4 -7.80 21.84 3.14
C HIS A 4 -6.27 21.79 3.02
N LYS A 5 -5.58 22.79 3.59
CA LYS A 5 -4.12 22.81 3.63
C LYS A 5 -3.57 21.65 4.48
N ILE A 6 -4.12 21.42 5.67
CA ILE A 6 -3.70 20.31 6.55
C ILE A 6 -3.94 18.96 5.87
N ASN A 7 -5.10 18.77 5.26
CA ASN A 7 -5.45 17.55 4.53
C ASN A 7 -4.47 17.29 3.38
N ARG A 8 -4.11 18.33 2.63
CA ARG A 8 -3.13 18.24 1.55
C ARG A 8 -1.74 17.88 2.07
N ASP A 9 -1.26 18.58 3.09
CA ASP A 9 0.06 18.34 3.68
C ASP A 9 0.15 16.88 4.20
N ASN A 10 -0.90 16.39 4.88
CA ASN A 10 -0.99 14.99 5.34
C ASN A 10 -0.92 13.97 4.19
N ALA A 11 -1.58 14.25 3.06
CA ALA A 11 -1.55 13.39 1.88
C ALA A 11 -0.15 13.39 1.22
N GLU A 12 0.47 14.56 1.11
CA GLU A 12 1.83 14.71 0.55
C GLU A 12 2.87 14.00 1.42
N ASP A 13 2.79 14.13 2.75
CA ASP A 13 3.68 13.47 3.70
C ASP A 13 3.56 11.94 3.65
N PHE A 14 2.33 11.44 3.61
CA PHE A 14 2.07 10.00 3.54
C PHE A 14 2.53 9.42 2.19
N ALA A 15 2.24 10.10 1.09
CA ALA A 15 2.71 9.71 -0.23
C ALA A 15 4.24 9.73 -0.31
N GLY A 16 4.88 10.77 0.26
CA GLY A 16 6.33 10.87 0.38
C GLY A 16 6.94 9.72 1.20
N LEU A 17 6.28 9.29 2.28
CA LEU A 17 6.70 8.15 3.07
C LEU A 17 6.69 6.85 2.24
N LEU A 18 5.60 6.56 1.54
CA LEU A 18 5.49 5.35 0.72
C LEU A 18 6.49 5.38 -0.45
N TYR A 19 6.68 6.54 -1.07
CA TYR A 19 7.68 6.74 -2.11
C TYR A 19 9.11 6.49 -1.61
N ARG A 20 9.47 7.01 -0.43
CA ARG A 20 10.77 6.77 0.22
C ARG A 20 10.99 5.30 0.58
N LYS A 21 9.92 4.59 0.92
CA LYS A 21 9.95 3.13 1.16
C LYS A 21 9.99 2.32 -0.14
N GLY A 22 9.92 2.96 -1.31
CA GLY A 22 10.08 2.31 -2.62
C GLY A 22 8.77 1.87 -3.28
N TYR A 23 7.62 2.22 -2.71
CA TYR A 23 6.31 1.95 -3.32
C TYR A 23 5.96 3.09 -4.27
N ARG A 24 6.37 2.98 -5.53
CA ARG A 24 6.29 4.08 -6.52
C ARG A 24 5.26 3.85 -7.62
N ASP A 25 4.62 2.69 -7.64
CA ASP A 25 3.73 2.28 -8.70
C ASP A 25 2.34 2.92 -8.57
N ARG A 26 1.45 2.55 -9.49
CA ARG A 26 0.03 2.88 -9.38
C ARG A 26 -0.59 2.21 -8.16
N TYR A 27 -1.54 2.90 -7.58
CA TYR A 27 -2.32 2.41 -6.46
C TYR A 27 -3.76 2.17 -6.89
N THR A 28 -4.41 1.25 -6.20
CA THR A 28 -5.86 1.11 -6.18
C THR A 28 -6.33 1.40 -4.77
N ILE A 29 -7.33 2.25 -4.62
CA ILE A 29 -7.98 2.54 -3.34
C ILE A 29 -9.37 1.88 -3.30
N SER A 30 -9.73 1.30 -2.16
CA SER A 30 -11.04 0.67 -1.94
C SER A 30 -11.50 0.80 -0.48
N ASP A 31 -12.72 0.29 -0.23
CA ASP A 31 -13.28 0.09 1.11
C ASP A 31 -13.48 1.37 1.94
N TYR A 32 -13.68 2.52 1.28
CA TYR A 32 -14.07 3.77 1.93
C TYR A 32 -15.41 4.27 1.39
N GLY A 33 -16.31 4.65 2.29
CA GLY A 33 -17.57 5.32 1.94
C GLY A 33 -18.51 4.58 0.99
N GLY A 34 -18.37 3.25 0.80
CA GLY A 34 -19.17 2.46 -0.14
C GLY A 34 -18.85 2.74 -1.63
N ARG A 35 -17.72 3.40 -1.92
CA ARG A 35 -17.34 3.77 -3.29
C ARG A 35 -16.75 2.58 -4.08
N PRO A 36 -16.88 2.61 -5.42
CA PRO A 36 -16.20 1.65 -6.28
C PRO A 36 -14.69 1.79 -6.14
N LYS A 37 -13.97 0.71 -6.48
CA LYS A 37 -12.50 0.72 -6.51
C LYS A 37 -12.02 1.75 -7.53
N GLN A 38 -11.01 2.52 -7.17
CA GLN A 38 -10.40 3.52 -8.05
C GLN A 38 -8.91 3.27 -8.15
N SER A 39 -8.32 3.52 -9.31
CA SER A 39 -6.89 3.30 -9.54
C SER A 39 -6.25 4.53 -10.15
N GLY A 40 -5.06 4.88 -9.69
CA GLY A 40 -4.37 6.09 -10.12
C GLY A 40 -3.10 6.40 -9.32
N PRO A 41 -2.55 7.61 -9.50
CA PRO A 41 -1.48 8.14 -8.66
C PRO A 41 -1.95 8.26 -7.21
N LEU A 42 -1.12 7.83 -6.26
CA LEU A 42 -1.45 7.80 -4.84
C LEU A 42 -2.01 9.14 -4.33
N LEU A 43 -1.33 10.24 -4.67
CA LEU A 43 -1.71 11.59 -4.21
C LEU A 43 -3.12 12.00 -4.67
N GLN A 44 -3.52 11.60 -5.89
CA GLN A 44 -4.87 11.86 -6.40
C GLN A 44 -5.91 11.03 -5.64
N LEU A 45 -5.62 9.75 -5.37
CA LEU A 45 -6.52 8.87 -4.62
C LEU A 45 -6.70 9.34 -3.16
N LEU A 46 -5.63 9.81 -2.52
CA LEU A 46 -5.69 10.37 -1.17
C LEU A 46 -6.48 11.68 -1.14
N ALA A 47 -6.30 12.55 -2.14
CA ALA A 47 -7.08 13.78 -2.24
C ALA A 47 -8.58 13.49 -2.40
N GLU A 48 -8.96 12.51 -3.21
CA GLU A 48 -10.36 12.09 -3.35
C GLU A 48 -10.93 11.50 -2.06
N PHE A 49 -10.15 10.65 -1.37
CA PHE A 49 -10.51 10.13 -0.05
C PHE A 49 -10.76 11.27 0.96
N LEU A 50 -9.90 12.28 1.01
CA LEU A 50 -10.02 13.40 1.95
C LEU A 50 -11.21 14.31 1.63
N ARG A 51 -11.51 14.55 0.35
CA ARG A 51 -12.71 15.28 -0.06
C ARG A 51 -14.00 14.61 0.42
N HIS A 52 -14.00 13.29 0.52
CA HIS A 52 -15.12 12.53 1.07
C HIS A 52 -15.16 12.59 2.59
N PHE A 53 -13.99 12.55 3.23
CA PHE A 53 -13.85 12.63 4.68
C PHE A 53 -14.26 13.99 5.27
N GLU A 54 -14.08 15.09 4.55
CA GLU A 54 -14.40 16.46 5.02
C GLU A 54 -15.86 16.63 5.50
N GLY A 55 -16.78 15.76 5.09
CA GLY A 55 -18.17 15.75 5.57
C GLY A 55 -18.45 14.92 6.83
N LYS A 56 -17.47 14.20 7.38
CA LYS A 56 -17.67 13.20 8.44
C LYS A 56 -16.64 13.35 9.57
N GLN A 57 -16.86 14.32 10.45
CA GLN A 57 -15.83 14.82 11.37
C GLN A 57 -15.47 13.93 12.58
N LEU A 58 -16.19 12.83 12.88
CA LEU A 58 -16.13 12.24 14.23
C LEU A 58 -15.47 10.86 14.34
N ALA A 59 -15.24 10.12 13.26
CA ALA A 59 -14.69 8.77 13.33
C ALA A 59 -13.48 8.60 12.39
N PRO A 60 -12.45 7.82 12.80
CA PRO A 60 -11.38 7.44 11.89
C PRO A 60 -11.97 6.69 10.69
N GLU A 61 -11.81 7.24 9.48
CA GLU A 61 -12.16 6.50 8.28
C GLU A 61 -11.01 5.57 7.89
N LYS A 62 -11.38 4.41 7.36
CA LYS A 62 -10.45 3.42 6.87
C LYS A 62 -10.55 3.33 5.36
N CYS A 63 -9.44 3.04 4.72
CA CYS A 63 -9.38 2.66 3.32
C CYS A 63 -8.33 1.56 3.12
N THR A 64 -8.48 0.83 2.03
CA THR A 64 -7.48 -0.13 1.59
C THR A 64 -6.74 0.47 0.41
N LEU A 65 -5.40 0.46 0.45
CA LEU A 65 -4.53 0.79 -0.68
C LEU A 65 -3.84 -0.46 -1.20
N GLU A 66 -3.97 -0.74 -2.48
CA GLU A 66 -3.30 -1.86 -3.14
C GLU A 66 -2.29 -1.32 -4.15
N THR A 67 -1.10 -1.90 -4.18
CA THR A 67 -0.08 -1.63 -5.19
C THR A 67 0.69 -2.91 -5.50
N ARG A 68 1.57 -2.87 -6.48
CA ARG A 68 2.43 -3.99 -6.84
C ARG A 68 3.88 -3.53 -6.82
N TYR A 69 4.76 -4.47 -6.55
CA TYR A 69 6.20 -4.27 -6.67
C TYR A 69 6.82 -5.58 -7.19
N PHE A 70 7.30 -5.57 -8.43
CA PHE A 70 7.69 -6.78 -9.17
C PHE A 70 6.58 -7.86 -9.12
N ASN A 71 6.87 -9.05 -8.57
CA ASN A 71 5.93 -10.18 -8.47
C ASN A 71 5.22 -10.23 -7.10
N VAL A 72 5.16 -9.11 -6.40
CA VAL A 72 4.61 -9.01 -5.05
C VAL A 72 3.48 -7.99 -5.05
N ALA A 73 2.27 -8.46 -4.74
CA ALA A 73 1.13 -7.60 -4.47
C ALA A 73 1.16 -7.13 -3.01
N CYS A 74 1.01 -5.83 -2.80
CA CYS A 74 1.02 -5.18 -1.50
C CYS A 74 -0.35 -4.56 -1.25
N ARG A 75 -0.97 -4.92 -0.14
CA ARG A 75 -2.22 -4.34 0.35
C ARG A 75 -1.94 -3.66 1.69
N PHE A 76 -2.33 -2.40 1.83
CA PHE A 76 -2.21 -1.60 3.04
C PHE A 76 -3.61 -1.27 3.54
N ASP A 77 -3.91 -1.65 4.76
CA ASP A 77 -5.11 -1.22 5.45
C ASP A 77 -4.73 0.07 6.22
N VAL A 78 -5.30 1.19 5.79
CA VAL A 78 -4.93 2.55 6.21
C VAL A 78 -6.08 3.19 6.97
N SER A 79 -5.79 3.84 8.08
CA SER A 79 -6.73 4.72 8.79
C SER A 79 -6.32 6.17 8.65
N TYR A 80 -7.29 7.06 8.65
CA TYR A 80 -7.10 8.50 8.66
C TYR A 80 -7.79 9.14 9.86
N ASN A 81 -7.09 10.05 10.53
CA ASN A 81 -7.64 10.95 11.54
C ASN A 81 -7.06 12.35 11.29
N GLN A 82 -7.86 13.40 11.43
CA GLN A 82 -7.42 14.80 11.29
C GLN A 82 -6.22 15.16 12.17
N VAL A 83 -6.12 14.56 13.38
CA VAL A 83 -5.05 14.86 14.33
C VAL A 83 -3.74 14.15 13.97
N ASN A 84 -3.82 12.88 13.55
CA ASN A 84 -2.64 12.01 13.36
C ASN A 84 -2.27 11.78 11.89
N GLY A 85 -3.08 12.28 10.96
CA GLY A 85 -2.94 12.01 9.53
C GLY A 85 -3.23 10.55 9.15
N PHE A 86 -2.60 10.11 8.07
CA PHE A 86 -2.69 8.73 7.58
C PHE A 86 -1.77 7.79 8.35
N LYS A 87 -2.31 6.63 8.70
CA LYS A 87 -1.58 5.57 9.38
C LYS A 87 -1.84 4.23 8.71
N VAL A 88 -0.79 3.47 8.43
CA VAL A 88 -0.93 2.07 8.04
C VAL A 88 -1.09 1.23 9.29
N ASP A 89 -2.25 0.59 9.45
CA ASP A 89 -2.51 -0.32 10.57
C ASP A 89 -2.01 -1.73 10.26
N GLN A 90 -2.18 -2.16 9.01
CA GLN A 90 -1.79 -3.49 8.57
C GLN A 90 -1.29 -3.45 7.12
N MET A 91 -0.33 -4.31 6.80
CA MET A 91 0.09 -4.59 5.45
C MET A 91 0.02 -6.08 5.19
N THR A 92 -0.58 -6.46 4.07
CA THR A 92 -0.57 -7.81 3.55
C THR A 92 0.23 -7.85 2.26
N VAL A 93 1.14 -8.81 2.19
CA VAL A 93 2.10 -8.98 1.11
C VAL A 93 1.90 -10.37 0.52
N LYS A 94 1.67 -10.45 -0.78
CA LYS A 94 1.33 -11.68 -1.47
C LYS A 94 2.24 -11.88 -2.68
N GLN A 95 2.93 -13.01 -2.75
CA GLN A 95 3.72 -13.39 -3.92
C GLN A 95 2.80 -13.98 -4.99
N GLU A 96 2.81 -13.41 -6.19
CA GLU A 96 1.87 -13.80 -7.25
C GLU A 96 2.11 -15.23 -7.77
N LYS A 97 3.37 -15.70 -7.75
CA LYS A 97 3.75 -17.00 -8.32
C LYS A 97 3.46 -18.20 -7.42
N THR A 98 3.72 -18.06 -6.12
CA THR A 98 3.57 -19.13 -5.13
C THR A 98 2.26 -19.02 -4.36
N ASN A 99 1.57 -17.88 -4.50
CA ASN A 99 0.39 -17.53 -3.72
C ASN A 99 0.68 -17.39 -2.21
N GLU A 100 1.96 -17.39 -1.79
CA GLU A 100 2.35 -17.19 -0.39
C GLU A 100 1.98 -15.77 0.06
N GLN A 101 1.40 -15.68 1.26
CA GLN A 101 0.96 -14.43 1.84
C GLN A 101 1.54 -14.25 3.24
N ARG A 102 1.94 -13.01 3.56
CA ARG A 102 2.34 -12.60 4.92
C ARG A 102 1.64 -11.30 5.28
N SER A 103 1.20 -11.20 6.53
CA SER A 103 0.54 -10.00 7.04
C SER A 103 1.32 -9.45 8.23
N TYR A 104 1.46 -8.13 8.27
CA TYR A 104 2.21 -7.37 9.26
C TYR A 104 1.29 -6.30 9.85
N ARG A 105 1.34 -6.13 11.17
CA ARG A 105 0.61 -5.07 11.86
C ARG A 105 1.60 -4.05 12.40
N PHE A 106 1.25 -2.78 12.28
CA PHE A 106 2.15 -1.69 12.67
C PHE A 106 1.50 -0.80 13.72
N ARG A 107 2.31 -0.40 14.69
CA ARG A 107 1.94 0.66 15.63
C ARG A 107 2.24 2.03 15.03
N HIS A 108 3.28 2.12 14.19
CA HIS A 108 3.74 3.37 13.59
C HIS A 108 4.22 3.18 12.15
N ASN A 109 4.06 4.20 11.30
CA ASN A 109 4.42 4.15 9.89
C ASN A 109 5.94 3.93 9.64
N HIS A 110 6.82 4.31 10.57
CA HIS A 110 8.27 4.08 10.39
C HIS A 110 8.64 2.59 10.35
N GLN A 111 7.81 1.74 10.97
CA GLN A 111 7.98 0.28 11.02
C GLN A 111 7.68 -0.40 9.68
N LEU A 112 7.11 0.33 8.71
CA LEU A 112 6.81 -0.23 7.39
C LEU A 112 8.11 -0.70 6.71
N PRO A 113 8.15 -1.95 6.22
CA PRO A 113 9.28 -2.43 5.45
C PRO A 113 9.39 -1.65 4.14
N GLY A 114 10.60 -1.57 3.58
CA GLY A 114 10.78 -1.07 2.23
C GLY A 114 10.36 -2.12 1.19
N ALA A 115 9.93 -1.68 0.01
CA ALA A 115 9.49 -2.54 -1.08
C ALA A 115 10.57 -3.56 -1.49
N ALA A 116 11.85 -3.13 -1.53
CA ALA A 116 12.99 -4.01 -1.82
C ALA A 116 13.19 -5.11 -0.75
N THR A 117 12.87 -4.81 0.52
CA THR A 117 12.93 -5.83 1.59
C THR A 117 11.90 -6.92 1.34
N LEU A 118 10.71 -6.57 0.82
CA LEU A 118 9.64 -7.54 0.55
C LEU A 118 10.02 -8.56 -0.52
N SER A 119 10.74 -8.14 -1.56
CA SER A 119 11.22 -9.06 -2.59
C SER A 119 12.23 -10.09 -2.06
N GLY A 120 12.92 -9.77 -0.96
CA GLY A 120 13.83 -10.70 -0.28
C GLY A 120 13.14 -11.67 0.68
N LEU A 121 11.88 -11.43 1.04
CA LEU A 121 11.13 -12.29 1.97
C LEU A 121 10.65 -13.59 1.34
N PHE A 122 10.56 -13.62 0.01
CA PHE A 122 10.14 -14.78 -0.74
C PHE A 122 11.37 -15.41 -1.42
N PRO A 123 11.55 -16.73 -1.31
CA PRO A 123 12.69 -17.41 -1.93
C PRO A 123 12.66 -17.16 -3.45
N GLN A 124 13.77 -16.60 -3.96
CA GLN A 124 14.00 -16.55 -5.39
C GLN A 124 14.36 -17.97 -5.87
N PRO A 125 13.84 -18.43 -7.01
CA PRO A 125 14.26 -19.71 -7.57
C PRO A 125 15.78 -19.70 -7.77
N LYS A 126 16.44 -20.78 -7.36
CA LYS A 126 17.90 -20.86 -7.45
C LYS A 126 18.33 -20.81 -8.92
N PRO A 127 19.49 -20.21 -9.26
CA PRO A 127 19.92 -20.07 -10.66
C PRO A 127 19.92 -21.39 -11.47
N TRP A 128 20.20 -22.52 -10.82
CA TRP A 128 20.20 -23.85 -11.44
C TRP A 128 18.81 -24.45 -11.66
N GLU A 129 17.77 -24.00 -10.95
CA GLU A 129 16.38 -24.45 -11.18
C GLU A 129 15.85 -23.97 -12.55
N ARG A 130 16.41 -22.87 -13.09
CA ARG A 130 16.12 -22.41 -14.45
C ARG A 130 16.62 -23.38 -15.52
N HIS A 131 17.68 -24.14 -15.24
CA HIS A 131 18.27 -25.07 -16.20
C HIS A 131 17.50 -26.40 -16.28
N LEU A 132 16.71 -26.75 -15.24
CA LEU A 132 15.93 -27.99 -15.21
C LEU A 132 14.63 -27.92 -16.03
N ARG A 133 14.10 -26.73 -16.34
CA ARG A 133 12.88 -26.60 -17.19
C ARG A 133 13.14 -26.76 -18.70
N GLY A 134 14.41 -26.87 -19.12
CA GLY A 134 14.79 -27.01 -20.54
C GLY A 134 15.20 -28.42 -20.97
N ARG A 135 15.25 -29.40 -20.06
CA ARG A 135 15.64 -30.78 -20.39
C ARG A 135 14.69 -31.78 -19.75
N GLY A 136 13.85 -32.39 -20.59
CA GLY A 136 13.42 -33.77 -20.40
C GLY A 136 11.97 -33.98 -19.98
N PHE A 137 11.06 -33.91 -20.96
CA PHE A 137 10.09 -34.99 -21.21
C PHE A 137 10.01 -35.16 -22.73
N ARG A 138 10.89 -36.04 -23.24
CA ARG A 138 10.66 -36.82 -24.45
C ARG A 138 10.62 -38.27 -24.00
#